data_AF-A0A7S0P111-F1
#
_entry.id   AF-A0A7S0P111-F1
#
_cell.length_a   1.000
_cell.length_b   1.000
_cell.length_c   1.000
_cell.angle_alpha   90.00
_cell.angle_beta   90.00
_cell.angle_gamma   90.00
#
_symmetry.space_group_name_H-M   'P 1'
#
loop_
_entity.id
_entity.type
_entity.pdbx_description
1 polymer ?
#
loop_
_entity_poly.entity_id
_entity_poly.type
_entity_poly.pdbx_seq_one_letter_code
_entity_poly.pdbx_strand_id
1 'polypeptide(L)'
;QQRSRRFKAAKERDEKSAEAERLRAELRAAGRQLPDEETPAFDSNVITPGTAFMARLATWLQYYVQQRLHSQPAWREIKVIISDASVPGEGEHKIMEHIRRQRRLPGYEPNTRHCIHGLDADLIMLALATHEPHFSILREVVLDRKAQEKQKDAVAAGLVPGPPKLQLLQVWVLREYLHKEFSSADYSSIPGGYNLERVIDDFVFLCFFVGNDFLPHIPALEIKDGAIDMLIYAYKQLMPRLGGYLTDAGRVHLPRTEVLLREVSAHEDEIFERRRKRDEGRERNDAARKAAASGQIPSG
;
A
#
# COMPACT_ATOMS: atom_id res chain seq x y z
N GLN A 1 11.42 7.36 -7.49
CA GLN A 1 10.22 6.56 -7.80
C GLN A 1 9.08 7.35 -8.49
N GLN A 2 8.60 8.47 -7.93
CA GLN A 2 7.52 9.30 -8.52
C GLN A 2 7.75 9.66 -10.00
N ARG A 3 8.98 10.01 -10.39
CA ARG A 3 9.35 10.25 -11.81
C ARG A 3 8.98 9.05 -12.70
N SER A 4 9.37 7.84 -12.32
CA SER A 4 9.06 6.63 -13.10
C SER A 4 7.55 6.39 -13.23
N ARG A 5 6.79 6.59 -12.15
CA ARG A 5 5.32 6.48 -12.15
C ARG A 5 4.70 7.49 -13.14
N ARG A 6 5.16 8.74 -13.14
CA ARG A 6 4.65 9.79 -14.05
C ARG A 6 5.00 9.56 -15.52
N PHE A 7 6.23 9.14 -15.82
CA PHE A 7 6.62 8.77 -17.18
C PHE A 7 5.76 7.61 -17.70
N LYS A 8 5.50 6.61 -16.86
CA LYS A 8 4.62 5.49 -17.20
C LYS A 8 3.17 5.95 -17.42
N ALA A 9 2.63 6.79 -16.55
CA ALA A 9 1.27 7.32 -16.68
C ALA A 9 1.08 8.16 -17.95
N ALA A 10 2.08 8.98 -18.31
CA ALA A 10 2.08 9.72 -19.57
C ALA A 10 2.11 8.78 -20.78
N LYS A 11 2.99 7.77 -20.77
CA LYS A 11 3.07 6.76 -21.84
C LYS A 11 1.76 5.97 -21.99
N GLU A 12 1.19 5.50 -20.88
CA GLU A 12 -0.08 4.76 -20.87
C GLU A 12 -1.24 5.63 -21.39
N ARG A 13 -1.21 6.95 -21.15
CA ARG A 13 -2.19 7.89 -21.70
C ARG A 13 -2.03 8.03 -23.22
N ASP A 14 -0.81 8.21 -23.70
CA ASP A 14 -0.54 8.34 -25.13
C ASP A 14 -0.92 7.06 -25.89
N GLU A 15 -0.59 5.89 -25.33
CA GLU A 15 -0.97 4.58 -25.86
C GLU A 15 -2.50 4.42 -25.92
N LYS A 16 -3.22 4.76 -24.85
CA LYS A 16 -4.70 4.73 -24.82
C LYS A 16 -5.32 5.69 -25.83
N SER A 17 -4.76 6.89 -25.99
CA SER A 17 -5.25 7.86 -26.97
C SER A 17 -5.07 7.34 -28.38
N ALA A 18 -3.90 6.78 -28.70
CA ALA A 18 -3.61 6.20 -30.01
C ALA A 18 -4.49 4.97 -30.30
N GLU A 19 -4.76 4.13 -29.30
CA GLU A 19 -5.67 2.98 -29.42
C GLU A 19 -7.12 3.41 -29.66
N ALA A 20 -7.60 4.42 -28.92
CA ALA A 20 -8.93 4.99 -29.10
C ALA A 20 -9.11 5.62 -30.49
N GLU A 21 -8.09 6.30 -31.00
CA GLU A 21 -8.09 6.86 -32.37
C GLU A 21 -8.12 5.76 -33.43
N ARG A 22 -7.32 4.69 -33.27
CA ARG A 22 -7.36 3.53 -34.18
C ARG A 22 -8.73 2.87 -34.19
N LEU A 23 -9.31 2.60 -33.02
CA LEU A 23 -10.64 2.01 -32.90
C LEU A 23 -11.72 2.89 -33.54
N ARG A 24 -11.65 4.21 -33.35
CA ARG A 24 -12.56 5.15 -34.02
C ARG A 24 -12.39 5.13 -35.55
N ALA A 25 -11.17 5.03 -36.06
CA ALA A 25 -10.93 4.93 -37.51
C ALA A 25 -11.50 3.63 -38.10
N GLU A 26 -11.35 2.50 -37.40
CA GLU A 26 -11.94 1.21 -37.79
C GLU A 26 -13.46 1.25 -37.76
N LEU A 27 -14.07 1.83 -36.71
CA LEU A 27 -15.52 2.00 -36.62
C LEU A 27 -16.08 2.89 -37.73
N ARG A 28 -15.38 3.98 -38.08
CA ARG A 28 -15.72 4.83 -39.23
C ARG A 28 -15.67 4.05 -40.54
N ALA A 29 -14.59 3.29 -40.76
CA ALA A 29 -14.43 2.48 -41.97
C ALA A 29 -15.50 1.38 -42.09
N ALA A 30 -15.93 0.82 -40.96
CA ALA A 30 -17.01 -0.17 -40.90
C ALA A 30 -18.43 0.45 -40.96
N GLY A 31 -18.56 1.77 -41.13
CA GLY A 31 -19.85 2.46 -41.18
C GLY A 31 -20.64 2.40 -39.86
N ARG A 32 -19.98 2.12 -38.73
CA ARG A 32 -20.61 2.03 -37.41
C ARG A 32 -20.66 3.39 -36.72
N GLN A 33 -21.66 3.57 -35.86
CA GLN A 33 -21.81 4.79 -35.08
C GLN A 33 -20.66 4.96 -34.10
N LEU A 34 -20.08 6.15 -34.06
CA LEU A 34 -18.97 6.46 -33.17
C LEU A 34 -19.48 6.69 -31.75
N PRO A 35 -18.73 6.27 -30.73
CA PRO A 35 -18.94 6.75 -29.37
C PRO A 35 -18.79 8.27 -29.32
N ASP A 36 -19.52 8.93 -28.41
CA ASP A 36 -19.39 10.37 -28.16
C ASP A 36 -17.94 10.79 -27.88
N GLU A 37 -17.64 12.08 -28.10
CA GLU A 37 -16.34 12.63 -27.72
C GLU A 37 -16.15 12.55 -26.21
N GLU A 38 -15.28 11.63 -25.76
CA GLU A 38 -14.83 11.61 -24.37
C GLU A 38 -14.24 12.98 -23.99
N THR A 39 -14.66 13.48 -22.83
CA THR A 39 -14.05 14.67 -22.24
C THR A 39 -12.56 14.46 -22.06
N PRO A 40 -11.73 15.50 -22.29
CA PRO A 40 -10.29 15.36 -22.16
C PRO A 40 -9.94 14.87 -20.75
N ALA A 41 -9.28 13.72 -20.68
CA ALA A 41 -8.92 13.09 -19.42
C ALA A 41 -8.11 14.05 -18.54
N PHE A 42 -8.44 14.08 -17.25
CA PHE A 42 -7.74 14.87 -16.25
C PHE A 42 -6.26 14.46 -16.19
N ASP A 43 -5.35 15.42 -16.39
CA ASP A 43 -3.91 15.16 -16.28
C ASP A 43 -3.50 15.05 -14.80
N SER A 44 -3.31 13.83 -14.33
CA SER A 44 -2.91 13.57 -12.95
C SER A 44 -1.53 14.10 -12.59
N ASN A 45 -0.66 14.42 -13.57
CA ASN A 45 0.67 14.99 -13.30
C ASN A 45 0.58 16.39 -12.66
N VAL A 46 -0.53 17.10 -12.84
CA VAL A 46 -0.75 18.41 -12.18
C VAL A 46 -0.85 18.29 -10.66
N ILE A 47 -1.08 17.08 -10.12
CA ILE A 47 -1.05 16.78 -8.68
C ILE A 47 0.41 16.62 -8.23
N THR A 48 1.13 17.74 -8.28
CA THR A 48 2.54 17.85 -7.92
C THR A 48 2.77 19.21 -7.24
N PRO A 49 3.54 19.28 -6.15
CA PRO A 49 3.97 20.56 -5.58
C PRO A 49 4.55 21.51 -6.63
N GLY A 50 4.22 22.80 -6.52
CA GLY A 50 4.67 23.84 -7.45
C GLY A 50 3.78 24.09 -8.67
N THR A 51 2.75 23.26 -8.91
CA THR A 51 1.80 23.53 -10.00
C THR A 51 0.76 24.58 -9.60
N ALA A 52 0.24 25.31 -10.58
CA ALA A 52 -0.87 26.24 -10.37
C ALA A 52 -2.13 25.54 -9.84
N PHE A 53 -2.32 24.26 -10.19
CA PHE A 53 -3.40 23.44 -9.64
C PHE A 53 -3.28 23.29 -8.12
N MET A 54 -2.10 22.90 -7.61
CA MET A 54 -1.89 22.72 -6.16
C MET A 54 -2.00 24.04 -5.38
N ALA A 55 -1.56 25.16 -5.96
CA ALA A 55 -1.73 26.49 -5.34
C ALA A 55 -3.21 26.88 -5.19
N ARG A 56 -4.01 26.66 -6.24
CA ARG A 56 -5.47 26.86 -6.18
C ARG A 56 -6.13 25.91 -5.18
N LEU A 57 -5.72 24.64 -5.18
CA LEU A 57 -6.24 23.64 -4.24
C LEU A 57 -6.00 24.06 -2.78
N ALA A 58 -4.81 24.55 -2.45
CA ALA A 58 -4.49 25.04 -1.10
C ALA A 58 -5.42 26.19 -0.67
N THR A 59 -5.64 27.16 -1.56
CA THR A 59 -6.56 28.29 -1.32
C THR A 59 -7.99 27.79 -1.07
N TRP A 60 -8.47 26.87 -1.92
CA TRP A 60 -9.80 26.29 -1.79
C TRP A 60 -9.98 25.47 -0.51
N LEU A 61 -8.96 24.71 -0.08
CA LEU A 61 -9.00 23.94 1.17
C LEU A 61 -9.08 24.86 2.39
N GLN A 62 -8.33 25.96 2.41
CA GLN A 62 -8.41 26.96 3.48
C GLN A 62 -9.81 27.58 3.56
N TYR A 63 -10.36 28.00 2.41
CA TYR A 63 -11.74 28.50 2.35
C TYR A 63 -12.75 27.45 2.82
N TYR A 64 -12.63 26.20 2.36
CA TYR A 64 -13.51 25.11 2.75
C TYR A 64 -13.50 24.88 4.27
N VAL A 65 -12.31 24.83 4.88
CA VAL A 65 -12.18 24.65 6.34
C VAL A 65 -12.80 25.82 7.09
N GLN A 66 -12.53 27.06 6.66
CA GLN A 66 -13.17 28.24 7.27
C GLN A 66 -14.69 28.17 7.16
N GLN A 67 -15.23 27.86 5.98
CA GLN A 67 -16.66 27.70 5.77
C GLN A 67 -17.24 26.61 6.69
N ARG A 68 -16.56 25.47 6.84
CA ARG A 68 -17.01 24.36 7.69
C ARG A 68 -17.01 24.73 9.17
N LEU A 69 -15.96 25.38 9.67
CA LEU A 69 -15.88 25.86 11.06
C LEU A 69 -17.02 26.85 11.39
N HIS A 70 -17.42 27.70 10.44
CA HIS A 70 -18.53 28.64 10.65
C HIS A 70 -19.92 28.01 10.56
N SER A 71 -20.12 27.11 9.59
CA SER A 71 -21.45 26.61 9.22
C SER A 71 -21.85 25.28 9.87
N GLN A 72 -20.88 24.45 10.27
CA GLN A 72 -21.14 23.09 10.76
C GLN A 72 -20.95 23.00 12.27
N PRO A 73 -22.01 22.72 13.06
CA PRO A 73 -21.89 22.57 14.51
C PRO A 73 -20.87 21.51 14.95
N ALA A 74 -20.75 20.41 14.19
CA ALA A 74 -19.80 19.34 14.46
C ALA A 74 -18.32 19.77 14.38
N TRP A 75 -18.02 20.93 13.80
CA TRP A 75 -16.67 21.46 13.65
C TRP A 75 -16.30 22.50 14.73
N ARG A 76 -17.20 22.83 15.66
CA ARG A 76 -16.96 23.90 16.64
C ARG A 76 -15.85 23.60 17.62
N GLU A 77 -15.70 22.33 18.00
CA GLU A 77 -14.74 21.87 19.02
C GLU A 77 -13.54 21.13 18.43
N ILE A 78 -13.33 21.22 17.10
CA ILE A 78 -12.21 20.55 16.43
C ILE A 78 -11.13 21.57 16.06
N LYS A 79 -9.87 21.17 16.26
CA LYS A 79 -8.72 21.90 15.74
C LYS A 79 -8.34 21.34 14.37
N VAL A 80 -8.38 22.19 13.35
CA VAL A 80 -8.00 21.81 11.98
C VAL A 80 -6.63 22.36 11.65
N ILE A 81 -5.73 21.51 11.16
CA ILE A 81 -4.39 21.87 10.71
C ILE A 81 -4.29 21.53 9.22
N ILE A 82 -3.88 22.49 8.41
CA ILE A 82 -3.64 22.29 6.97
C ILE A 82 -2.12 22.36 6.74
N SER A 83 -1.56 21.31 6.14
CA SER A 83 -0.18 21.27 5.66
C SER A 83 -0.18 21.00 4.17
N ASP A 84 -0.25 22.05 3.37
CA ASP A 84 -0.39 21.96 1.91
C ASP A 84 0.93 21.55 1.21
N ALA A 85 0.90 21.60 -0.12
CA ALA A 85 2.02 21.20 -0.98
C ALA A 85 3.21 22.19 -0.98
N SER A 86 3.08 23.37 -0.37
CA SER A 86 4.20 24.28 -0.18
C SER A 86 5.12 23.83 0.97
N VAL A 87 4.60 23.03 1.91
CA VAL A 87 5.38 22.47 3.02
C VAL A 87 6.07 21.18 2.54
N PRO A 88 7.42 21.12 2.55
CA PRO A 88 8.17 19.96 2.11
C PRO A 88 7.84 18.69 2.91
N GLY A 89 7.94 17.54 2.24
CA GLY A 89 7.70 16.21 2.83
C GLY A 89 6.41 15.56 2.34
N GLU A 90 6.45 14.23 2.24
CA GLU A 90 5.30 13.43 1.82
C GLU A 90 4.18 13.49 2.88
N GLY A 91 2.92 13.47 2.44
CA GLY A 91 1.77 13.71 3.31
C GLY A 91 1.72 12.78 4.52
N GLU A 92 1.90 11.47 4.29
CA GLU A 92 1.96 10.46 5.34
C GLU A 92 3.11 10.71 6.32
N HIS A 93 4.31 11.05 5.82
CA HIS A 93 5.46 11.33 6.67
C HIS A 93 5.28 12.60 7.51
N LYS A 94 4.62 13.64 6.97
CA LYS A 94 4.26 14.85 7.74
C LYS A 94 3.28 14.53 8.87
N ILE A 95 2.30 13.65 8.63
CA ILE A 95 1.37 13.19 9.66
C ILE A 95 2.13 12.41 10.75
N MET A 96 2.95 11.43 10.35
CA MET A 96 3.71 10.63 11.32
C MET A 96 4.70 11.49 12.12
N GLU A 97 5.31 12.49 11.48
CA GLU A 97 6.15 13.45 12.18
C GLU A 97 5.35 14.29 13.19
N HIS A 98 4.15 14.74 12.83
CA HIS A 98 3.27 15.45 13.75
C HIS A 98 2.96 14.59 14.99
N ILE A 99 2.57 13.33 14.81
CA ILE A 99 2.30 12.39 15.90
C ILE A 99 3.54 12.22 16.80
N ARG A 100 4.71 11.94 16.20
CA ARG A 100 5.97 11.82 16.95
C ARG A 100 6.34 13.08 17.73
N ARG A 101 6.05 14.27 17.17
CA ARG A 101 6.26 15.54 17.87
C ARG A 101 5.28 15.71 19.03
N GLN A 102 3.99 15.39 18.85
CA GLN A 102 2.97 15.46 19.90
C GLN A 102 3.31 14.53 21.08
N ARG A 103 3.73 13.29 20.83
CA ARG A 103 4.15 12.33 21.86
C ARG A 103 5.26 12.84 22.79
N ARG A 104 6.10 13.76 22.30
CA ARG A 104 7.22 14.34 23.07
C ARG A 104 6.83 15.55 23.90
N LEU A 105 5.61 16.07 23.74
CA LEU A 105 5.17 17.23 24.50
C LEU A 105 4.74 16.83 25.91
N PRO A 106 5.09 17.63 26.94
CA PRO A 106 4.54 17.46 28.28
C PRO A 106 3.01 17.54 28.24
N GLY A 107 2.32 16.61 28.91
CA GLY A 107 0.85 16.57 28.95
C GLY A 107 0.19 15.90 27.73
N TYR A 108 0.96 15.25 26.85
CA TYR A 108 0.41 14.38 25.82
C TYR A 108 -0.41 13.24 26.45
N GLU A 109 -1.65 13.03 25.99
CA GLU A 109 -2.51 11.93 26.43
C GLU A 109 -2.10 10.63 25.71
N PRO A 110 -1.52 9.63 26.40
CA PRO A 110 -0.99 8.42 25.76
C PRO A 110 -2.07 7.53 25.13
N ASN A 111 -3.34 7.67 25.55
CA ASN A 111 -4.46 6.91 24.99
C ASN A 111 -5.21 7.66 23.89
N THR A 112 -4.59 8.70 23.32
CA THR A 112 -5.13 9.39 22.14
C THR A 112 -5.41 8.39 21.03
N ARG A 113 -6.63 8.42 20.48
CA ARG A 113 -7.04 7.52 19.40
C ARG A 113 -6.79 8.17 18.05
N HIS A 114 -5.87 7.61 17.29
CA HIS A 114 -5.49 8.09 15.96
C HIS A 114 -6.27 7.36 14.87
N CYS A 115 -6.72 8.09 13.86
CA CYS A 115 -7.31 7.52 12.65
C CYS A 115 -6.73 8.24 11.43
N ILE A 116 -6.07 7.51 10.54
CA ILE A 116 -5.56 8.04 9.27
C ILE A 116 -6.42 7.53 8.11
N HIS A 117 -6.71 8.39 7.15
CA HIS A 117 -7.41 8.00 5.93
C HIS A 117 -6.42 7.87 4.76
N GLY A 118 -6.35 6.70 4.13
CA GLY A 118 -5.49 6.48 2.96
C GLY A 118 -5.46 5.04 2.47
N LEU A 119 -5.05 4.85 1.21
CA LEU A 119 -5.04 3.54 0.54
C LEU A 119 -3.67 2.85 0.56
N ASP A 120 -2.61 3.57 0.91
CA ASP A 120 -1.24 3.09 0.80
C ASP A 120 -0.93 2.02 1.86
N ALA A 121 -0.23 0.97 1.44
CA ALA A 121 0.14 -0.13 2.33
C ALA A 121 1.16 0.31 3.39
N ASP A 122 1.99 1.30 3.06
CA ASP A 122 3.02 1.88 3.93
C ASP A 122 2.40 2.48 5.20
N LEU A 123 1.13 2.91 5.15
CA LEU A 123 0.40 3.40 6.33
C LEU A 123 0.32 2.37 7.46
N ILE A 124 0.26 1.07 7.14
CA ILE A 124 0.26 0.01 8.16
C ILE A 124 1.60 0.00 8.90
N MET A 125 2.70 0.04 8.15
CA MET A 125 4.05 0.03 8.70
C MET A 125 4.36 1.31 9.47
N LEU A 126 3.96 2.46 8.92
CA LEU A 126 4.10 3.75 9.57
C LEU A 126 3.29 3.84 10.86
N ALA A 127 2.05 3.32 10.87
CA ALA A 127 1.21 3.28 12.07
C ALA A 127 1.83 2.39 13.16
N LEU A 128 2.33 1.21 12.81
CA LEU A 128 3.06 0.33 13.73
C LEU A 128 4.29 1.03 14.34
N ALA A 129 5.10 1.68 13.49
CA ALA A 129 6.31 2.41 13.89
C ALA A 129 6.03 3.67 14.74
N THR A 130 4.77 4.11 14.87
CA THR A 130 4.43 5.16 15.84
C THR A 130 4.46 4.66 17.28
N HIS A 131 4.27 3.35 17.51
CA HIS A 131 4.01 2.75 18.82
C HIS A 131 2.86 3.42 19.58
N GLU A 132 1.86 3.95 18.86
CA GLU A 132 0.60 4.40 19.45
C GLU A 132 -0.29 3.19 19.76
N PRO A 133 -0.83 3.08 20.99
CA PRO A 133 -1.64 1.93 21.37
C PRO A 133 -2.98 1.88 20.63
N HIS A 134 -3.51 3.03 20.21
CA HIS A 134 -4.82 3.14 19.57
C HIS A 134 -4.71 3.83 18.21
N PHE A 135 -4.31 3.08 17.19
CA PHE A 135 -4.20 3.57 15.81
C PHE A 135 -5.11 2.79 14.86
N SER A 136 -5.91 3.51 14.07
CA SER A 136 -6.75 2.97 12.98
C SER A 136 -6.37 3.53 11.63
N ILE A 137 -6.62 2.75 10.57
CA ILE A 137 -6.55 3.21 9.18
C ILE A 137 -7.93 3.06 8.56
N LEU A 138 -8.52 4.16 8.13
CA LEU A 138 -9.76 4.19 7.35
C LEU A 138 -9.40 4.17 5.87
N ARG A 139 -10.02 3.27 5.10
CA ARG A 139 -9.77 3.18 3.66
C ARG A 139 -10.97 2.65 2.90
N GLU A 140 -11.02 2.93 1.61
CA GLU A 140 -12.03 2.34 0.73
C GLU A 140 -11.78 0.84 0.55
N VAL A 141 -12.87 0.08 0.44
CA VAL A 141 -12.85 -1.34 0.14
C VAL A 141 -12.43 -1.50 -1.32
N VAL A 142 -11.31 -2.17 -1.53
CA VAL A 142 -10.83 -2.51 -2.88
C VAL A 142 -11.66 -3.68 -3.39
N LEU A 143 -12.51 -3.40 -4.38
CA LEU A 143 -13.35 -4.41 -5.02
C LEU A 143 -12.49 -5.37 -5.85
N ASP A 144 -12.87 -6.64 -5.87
CA ASP A 144 -12.26 -7.61 -6.78
C ASP A 144 -12.62 -7.30 -8.26
N ARG A 145 -11.90 -7.92 -9.20
CA ARG A 145 -12.10 -7.67 -10.64
C ARG A 145 -13.54 -7.94 -11.11
N LYS A 146 -14.19 -8.99 -10.59
CA LYS A 146 -15.55 -9.36 -10.98
C LYS A 146 -16.57 -8.33 -10.49
N ALA A 147 -16.37 -7.82 -9.28
CA ALA A 147 -17.19 -6.77 -8.70
C ALA A 147 -16.97 -5.43 -9.42
N GLN A 148 -15.72 -5.12 -9.83
CA GLN A 148 -15.41 -3.96 -10.66
C GLN A 148 -16.10 -4.03 -12.04
N GLU A 149 -16.08 -5.19 -12.70
CA GLU A 149 -16.77 -5.41 -13.99
C GLU A 149 -18.28 -5.20 -13.84
N LYS A 150 -18.91 -5.85 -12.85
CA LYS A 150 -20.34 -5.65 -12.56
C LYS A 150 -20.68 -4.19 -12.26
N GLN A 151 -19.81 -3.48 -11.55
CA GLN A 151 -20.03 -2.06 -11.26
C GLN A 151 -19.91 -1.21 -12.53
N LYS A 152 -18.99 -1.52 -13.45
CA LYS A 152 -18.90 -0.86 -14.75
C LYS A 152 -20.15 -1.10 -15.60
N ASP A 153 -20.64 -2.34 -15.65
CA ASP A 153 -21.85 -2.69 -16.39
C ASP A 153 -23.08 -1.96 -15.82
N ALA A 154 -23.19 -1.88 -14.49
CA ALA A 154 -24.25 -1.13 -13.83
C ALA A 154 -24.19 0.37 -14.16
N VAL A 155 -23.01 0.98 -14.14
CA VAL A 155 -22.81 2.40 -14.51
C VAL A 155 -23.16 2.62 -15.99
N ALA A 156 -22.75 1.71 -16.88
CA ALA A 156 -23.10 1.77 -18.30
C ALA A 156 -24.62 1.63 -18.52
N ALA A 157 -25.32 0.91 -17.64
CA ALA A 157 -26.78 0.80 -17.63
C ALA A 157 -27.49 2.00 -16.94
N GLY A 158 -26.76 3.06 -16.59
CA GLY A 158 -27.32 4.28 -16.00
C GLY A 158 -27.56 4.23 -14.49
N LEU A 159 -27.09 3.20 -13.79
CA LEU A 159 -27.15 3.16 -12.32
C LEU A 159 -26.08 4.08 -11.73
N VAL A 160 -26.50 4.97 -10.83
CA VAL A 160 -25.58 5.81 -10.06
C VAL A 160 -24.95 4.97 -8.96
N PRO A 161 -23.60 4.86 -8.89
CA PRO A 161 -22.94 4.18 -7.79
C PRO A 161 -23.27 4.85 -6.46
N GLY A 162 -23.58 4.05 -5.44
CA GLY A 162 -23.59 4.53 -4.06
C GLY A 162 -22.20 4.96 -3.59
N PRO A 163 -22.08 5.58 -2.40
CA PRO A 163 -20.79 5.94 -1.84
C PRO A 163 -19.88 4.72 -1.69
N PRO A 164 -18.55 4.88 -1.83
CA PRO A 164 -17.62 3.77 -1.69
C PRO A 164 -17.76 3.16 -0.29
N LYS A 165 -17.74 1.83 -0.23
CA LYS A 165 -17.72 1.13 1.06
C LYS A 165 -16.39 1.41 1.74
N LEU A 166 -16.44 1.82 3.00
CA LEU A 166 -15.26 2.05 3.82
C LEU A 166 -14.99 0.83 4.70
N GLN A 167 -13.72 0.58 4.98
CA GLN A 167 -13.26 -0.38 5.97
C GLN A 167 -12.30 0.29 6.95
N LEU A 168 -12.36 -0.15 8.21
CA LEU A 168 -11.50 0.32 9.28
C LEU A 168 -10.53 -0.79 9.67
N LEU A 169 -9.24 -0.57 9.44
CA LEU A 169 -8.18 -1.47 9.87
C LEU A 169 -7.68 -1.02 11.24
N GLN A 170 -7.85 -1.89 12.23
CA GLN A 170 -7.44 -1.65 13.62
C GLN A 170 -6.01 -2.14 13.84
N VAL A 171 -5.04 -1.22 13.92
CA VAL A 171 -3.62 -1.57 14.03
C VAL A 171 -3.30 -2.21 15.39
N TRP A 172 -4.05 -1.87 16.44
CA TRP A 172 -3.88 -2.53 17.75
C TRP A 172 -4.21 -4.02 17.71
N VAL A 173 -5.23 -4.42 16.94
CA VAL A 173 -5.53 -5.84 16.73
C VAL A 173 -4.40 -6.52 15.97
N LEU A 174 -3.83 -5.87 14.96
CA LEU A 174 -2.64 -6.37 14.27
C LEU A 174 -1.46 -6.56 15.24
N ARG A 175 -1.26 -5.65 16.19
CA ARG A 175 -0.22 -5.79 17.23
C ARG A 175 -0.45 -7.03 18.11
N GLU A 176 -1.68 -7.39 18.42
CA GLU A 176 -2.01 -8.63 19.13
C GLU A 176 -1.67 -9.87 18.30
N TYR A 177 -1.96 -9.85 16.99
CA TYR A 177 -1.57 -10.94 16.09
C TYR A 177 -0.04 -11.08 16.00
N LEU A 178 0.69 -9.97 15.86
CA LEU A 178 2.15 -9.98 15.87
C LEU A 178 2.69 -10.47 17.22
N HIS A 179 2.08 -10.06 18.33
CA HIS A 179 2.46 -10.58 19.64
C HIS A 179 2.35 -12.10 19.70
N LYS A 180 1.21 -12.66 19.27
CA LYS A 180 0.98 -14.10 19.26
C LYS A 180 1.95 -14.83 18.32
N GLU A 181 2.22 -14.26 17.16
CA GLU A 181 3.12 -14.86 16.18
C GLU A 181 4.57 -14.93 16.69
N PHE A 182 5.08 -13.82 17.23
CA PHE A 182 6.49 -13.69 17.58
C PHE A 182 6.84 -14.13 19.00
N SER A 183 5.90 -14.13 19.94
CA SER A 183 6.15 -14.57 21.33
C SER A 183 6.50 -16.05 21.46
N SER A 184 6.20 -16.85 20.43
CA SER A 184 6.50 -18.28 20.38
C SER A 184 7.97 -18.62 20.11
N ALA A 185 8.80 -17.66 19.71
CA ALA A 185 10.23 -17.88 19.53
C ALA A 185 10.99 -17.90 20.87
N ASP A 186 12.21 -18.44 20.85
CA ASP A 186 13.09 -18.47 22.01
C ASP A 186 13.97 -17.21 22.06
N TYR A 187 13.72 -16.38 23.08
CA TYR A 187 14.42 -15.11 23.36
C TYR A 187 15.42 -15.24 24.51
N SER A 188 15.78 -16.45 24.94
CA SER A 188 16.66 -16.69 26.09
C SER A 188 18.04 -16.04 25.96
N SER A 189 18.54 -15.87 24.73
CA SER A 189 19.82 -15.20 24.45
C SER A 189 19.71 -13.69 24.29
N ILE A 190 18.51 -13.12 24.38
CA ILE A 190 18.29 -11.67 24.23
C ILE A 190 18.26 -11.02 25.62
N PRO A 191 19.14 -10.05 25.90
CA PRO A 191 19.09 -9.29 27.16
C PRO A 191 17.73 -8.61 27.33
N GLY A 192 17.07 -8.87 28.46
CA GLY A 192 15.71 -8.37 28.74
C GLY A 192 14.58 -9.21 28.15
N GLY A 193 14.90 -10.31 27.44
CA GLY A 193 13.92 -11.25 26.90
C GLY A 193 13.02 -10.64 25.82
N TYR A 194 11.82 -11.20 25.67
CA TYR A 194 10.84 -10.77 24.67
C TYR A 194 10.29 -9.36 24.95
N ASN A 195 10.34 -8.50 23.93
CA ASN A 195 9.76 -7.16 23.93
C ASN A 195 8.98 -6.93 22.62
N LEU A 196 7.66 -6.72 22.73
CA LEU A 196 6.78 -6.53 21.58
C LEU A 196 7.15 -5.29 20.75
N GLU A 197 7.49 -4.17 21.36
CA GLU A 197 7.81 -2.95 20.61
C GLU A 197 9.07 -3.14 19.75
N ARG A 198 10.07 -3.83 20.30
CA ARG A 198 11.30 -4.16 19.55
C ARG A 198 11.06 -5.15 18.42
N VAL A 199 10.18 -6.12 18.63
CA VAL A 199 9.73 -7.05 17.58
C VAL A 199 8.96 -6.32 16.48
N ILE A 200 8.13 -5.33 16.83
CA ILE A 200 7.40 -4.53 15.85
C ILE A 200 8.37 -3.73 14.97
N ASP A 201 9.39 -3.11 15.56
CA ASP A 201 10.44 -2.42 14.80
C ASP A 201 11.14 -3.36 13.82
N ASP A 202 11.52 -4.54 14.30
CA ASP A 202 12.14 -5.57 13.46
C ASP A 202 11.19 -6.07 12.36
N PHE A 203 9.91 -6.29 12.66
CA PHE A 203 8.91 -6.69 11.68
C PHE A 203 8.74 -5.63 10.57
N VAL A 204 8.64 -4.35 10.93
CA VAL A 204 8.60 -3.25 9.96
C VAL A 204 9.85 -3.27 9.08
N PHE A 205 11.03 -3.48 9.69
CA PHE A 205 12.29 -3.59 8.95
C PHE A 205 12.33 -4.82 8.03
N LEU A 206 11.83 -5.98 8.46
CA LEU A 206 11.72 -7.18 7.63
C LEU A 206 10.86 -6.91 6.37
N CYS A 207 9.76 -6.18 6.51
CA CYS A 207 8.91 -5.83 5.39
C CYS A 207 9.62 -4.98 4.32
N PHE A 208 10.68 -4.24 4.67
CA PHE A 208 11.45 -3.48 3.68
C PHE A 208 12.13 -4.37 2.63
N PHE A 209 12.49 -5.61 2.97
CA PHE A 209 13.13 -6.56 2.04
C PHE A 209 12.17 -7.10 0.97
N VAL A 210 10.86 -7.12 1.28
CA VAL A 210 9.82 -7.58 0.35
C VAL A 210 9.49 -6.52 -0.71
N GLY A 211 9.83 -5.26 -0.45
CA GLY A 211 9.71 -4.15 -1.38
C GLY A 211 9.18 -2.89 -0.71
N ASN A 212 9.67 -1.74 -1.15
CA ASN A 212 9.20 -0.43 -0.72
C ASN A 212 9.42 0.61 -1.83
N ASP A 213 9.01 1.84 -1.59
CA ASP A 213 9.08 2.89 -2.62
C ASP A 213 10.51 3.36 -2.96
N PHE A 214 11.50 2.99 -2.14
CA PHE A 214 12.89 3.45 -2.24
C PHE A 214 13.86 2.38 -2.78
N LEU A 215 13.61 1.11 -2.47
CA LEU A 215 14.46 -0.02 -2.86
C LEU A 215 13.70 -1.00 -3.77
N PRO A 216 14.34 -1.54 -4.81
CA PRO A 216 13.76 -2.67 -5.53
C PRO A 216 13.60 -3.85 -4.56
N HIS A 217 12.54 -4.63 -4.73
CA HIS A 217 12.35 -5.85 -3.96
C HIS A 217 13.47 -6.86 -4.28
N ILE A 218 13.84 -7.68 -3.29
CA ILE A 218 14.72 -8.83 -3.53
C ILE A 218 13.94 -9.82 -4.40
N PRO A 219 14.46 -10.28 -5.55
CA PRO A 219 13.70 -11.13 -6.48
C PRO A 219 13.10 -12.40 -5.86
N ALA A 220 13.77 -12.99 -4.87
CA ALA A 220 13.28 -14.13 -4.12
C ALA A 220 12.14 -13.79 -3.14
N LEU A 221 11.92 -12.52 -2.80
CA LEU A 221 11.00 -12.09 -1.75
C LEU A 221 9.79 -11.36 -2.34
N GLU A 222 8.81 -12.12 -2.83
CA GLU A 222 7.50 -11.58 -3.23
C GLU A 222 6.42 -11.91 -2.21
N ILE A 223 5.54 -10.94 -1.88
CA ILE A 223 4.39 -11.16 -0.97
C ILE A 223 3.52 -12.33 -1.45
N LYS A 224 3.32 -12.45 -2.77
CA LYS A 224 2.52 -13.52 -3.40
C LYS A 224 3.10 -14.92 -3.18
N ASP A 225 4.37 -15.01 -2.80
CA ASP A 225 5.11 -16.25 -2.56
C ASP A 225 5.23 -16.57 -1.07
N GLY A 226 4.60 -15.77 -0.19
CA GLY A 226 4.71 -15.95 1.26
C GLY A 226 6.03 -15.41 1.84
N ALA A 227 6.64 -14.40 1.19
CA ALA A 227 7.92 -13.85 1.63
C ALA A 227 7.89 -13.31 3.07
N ILE A 228 6.78 -12.68 3.50
CA ILE A 228 6.62 -12.20 4.87
C ILE A 228 6.67 -13.37 5.86
N ASP A 229 5.93 -14.45 5.58
CA ASP A 229 5.88 -15.63 6.44
C ASP A 229 7.25 -16.30 6.55
N MET A 230 7.98 -16.38 5.44
CA MET A 230 9.34 -16.91 5.41
C MET A 230 10.30 -16.03 6.23
N LEU A 231 10.23 -14.70 6.10
CA LEU A 231 11.06 -13.79 6.89
C LEU A 231 10.76 -13.89 8.39
N ILE A 232 9.48 -13.98 8.77
CA ILE A 232 9.06 -14.22 10.16
C ILE A 232 9.62 -15.55 10.66
N TYR A 233 9.51 -16.62 9.87
CA TYR A 233 10.04 -17.92 10.21
C TYR A 233 11.56 -17.88 10.42
N ALA A 234 12.31 -17.35 9.46
CA ALA A 234 13.77 -17.21 9.55
C ALA A 234 14.18 -16.38 10.77
N TYR A 235 13.51 -15.24 11.00
CA TYR A 235 13.71 -14.42 12.19
C TYR A 235 13.56 -15.25 13.48
N LYS A 236 12.45 -15.98 13.63
CA LYS A 236 12.17 -16.81 14.82
C LYS A 236 13.21 -17.92 15.02
N GLN A 237 13.65 -18.58 13.95
CA GLN A 237 14.70 -19.62 14.01
C GLN A 237 16.08 -19.08 14.37
N LEU A 238 16.35 -17.81 14.05
CA LEU A 238 17.62 -17.16 14.35
C LEU A 238 17.66 -16.53 15.73
N MET A 239 16.51 -16.19 16.34
CA MET A 239 16.45 -15.51 17.64
C MET A 239 17.39 -16.09 18.71
N PRO A 240 17.49 -17.42 18.92
CA PRO A 240 18.36 -17.99 19.95
C PRO A 240 19.84 -17.67 19.77
N ARG A 241 20.29 -17.35 18.54
CA ARG A 241 21.69 -17.12 18.19
C ARG A 241 22.02 -15.69 17.75
N LEU A 242 21.04 -14.81 17.55
CA LEU A 242 21.31 -13.41 17.15
C LEU A 242 21.88 -12.55 18.29
N GLY A 243 21.60 -12.92 19.55
CA GLY A 243 22.04 -12.17 20.73
C GLY A 243 21.41 -10.78 20.86
N GLY A 244 20.32 -10.51 20.14
CA GLY A 244 19.54 -9.27 20.19
C GLY A 244 18.73 -9.00 18.92
N TYR A 245 17.94 -7.94 18.97
CA TYR A 245 17.07 -7.46 17.88
C TYR A 245 17.88 -6.94 16.67
N LEU A 246 17.25 -6.91 15.49
CA LEU A 246 17.81 -6.41 14.24
C LEU A 246 17.92 -4.88 14.21
N THR A 247 17.02 -4.19 14.91
CA THR A 247 16.93 -2.74 14.91
C THR A 247 16.86 -2.16 16.32
N ASP A 248 17.30 -0.92 16.47
CA ASP A 248 17.22 -0.14 17.70
C ASP A 248 16.96 1.34 17.40
N ALA A 249 15.74 1.80 17.65
CA ALA A 249 15.30 3.19 17.41
C ALA A 249 15.67 3.72 16.01
N GLY A 250 15.43 2.90 14.99
CA GLY A 250 15.74 3.21 13.59
C GLY A 250 17.19 2.97 13.15
N ARG A 251 18.06 2.48 14.05
CA ARG A 251 19.41 2.02 13.68
C ARG A 251 19.40 0.52 13.40
N VAL A 252 19.97 0.12 12.27
CA VAL A 252 20.07 -1.29 11.85
C VAL A 252 21.35 -1.92 12.38
N HIS A 253 21.24 -3.12 12.95
CA HIS A 253 22.37 -3.91 13.39
C HIS A 253 22.86 -4.83 12.27
N LEU A 254 23.70 -4.28 11.37
CA LEU A 254 24.13 -4.94 10.13
C LEU A 254 24.67 -6.38 10.31
N PRO A 255 25.52 -6.72 11.30
CA PRO A 255 25.99 -8.10 11.46
C PRO A 255 24.86 -9.12 11.72
N ARG A 256 23.78 -8.72 12.39
CA ARG A 256 22.62 -9.60 12.64
C ARG A 256 21.75 -9.70 11.40
N THR A 257 21.58 -8.58 10.69
CA THR A 257 20.90 -8.53 9.39
C THR A 257 21.59 -9.42 8.37
N GLU A 258 22.92 -9.45 8.34
CA GLU A 258 23.67 -10.33 7.46
C GLU A 258 23.38 -11.81 7.75
N VAL A 259 23.34 -12.22 9.02
CA VAL A 259 22.99 -13.60 9.41
C VAL A 259 21.59 -13.97 8.91
N LEU A 260 20.61 -13.06 9.05
CA LEU A 260 19.27 -13.24 8.50
C LEU A 260 19.29 -13.41 6.98
N LEU A 261 19.96 -12.50 6.27
CA LEU A 261 20.00 -12.55 4.80
C LEU A 261 20.72 -13.80 4.28
N ARG A 262 21.73 -14.30 5.00
CA ARG A 262 22.36 -15.59 4.68
C ARG A 262 21.40 -16.75 4.84
N GLU A 263 20.60 -16.78 5.91
CA GLU A 263 19.55 -17.80 6.09
C GLU A 263 18.54 -17.74 4.95
N VAL A 264 18.05 -16.55 4.60
CA VAL A 264 17.13 -16.35 3.46
C VAL A 264 17.77 -16.83 2.14
N SER A 265 19.04 -16.51 1.91
CA SER A 265 19.75 -16.88 0.67
C SER A 265 19.84 -18.39 0.47
N ALA A 266 19.88 -19.17 1.56
CA ALA A 266 19.92 -20.63 1.49
C ALA A 266 18.63 -21.25 0.90
N HIS A 267 17.53 -20.49 0.87
CA HIS A 267 16.23 -20.93 0.35
C HIS A 267 15.89 -20.34 -1.02
N GLU A 268 16.76 -19.52 -1.62
CA GLU A 268 16.48 -18.81 -2.88
C GLU A 268 16.18 -19.75 -4.05
N ASP A 269 17.02 -20.76 -4.26
CA ASP A 269 16.85 -21.73 -5.34
C ASP A 269 15.49 -22.44 -5.24
N GLU A 270 15.12 -22.87 -4.03
CA GLU A 270 13.84 -23.53 -3.79
C GLU A 270 12.65 -22.61 -4.07
N ILE A 271 12.77 -21.32 -3.70
CA ILE A 271 11.75 -20.32 -3.98
C ILE A 271 11.58 -20.14 -5.49
N PHE A 272 12.67 -20.04 -6.25
CA PHE A 272 12.61 -19.89 -7.70
C PHE A 272 12.03 -21.12 -8.39
N GLU A 273 12.37 -22.32 -7.95
CA GLU A 273 11.77 -23.55 -8.48
C GLU A 273 10.26 -23.64 -8.20
N ARG A 274 9.84 -23.31 -6.97
CA ARG A 274 8.42 -23.28 -6.59
C ARG A 274 7.65 -22.25 -7.42
N ARG A 275 8.23 -21.06 -7.64
CA ARG A 275 7.65 -20.01 -8.50
C ARG A 275 7.48 -20.51 -9.93
N ARG A 276 8.53 -21.10 -10.51
CA ARG A 276 8.48 -21.63 -11.89
C ARG A 276 7.37 -22.66 -12.07
N LYS A 277 7.29 -23.67 -11.18
CA LYS A 277 6.26 -24.72 -11.24
C LYS A 277 4.84 -24.13 -11.14
N ARG A 278 4.64 -23.12 -10.31
CA ARG A 278 3.34 -22.45 -10.16
C ARG A 278 2.96 -21.67 -11.41
N ASP A 279 3.90 -20.95 -12.01
CA ASP A 279 3.65 -20.13 -13.19
C ASP A 279 3.36 -21.03 -14.41
N GLU A 280 4.12 -22.12 -14.60
CA GLU A 280 3.82 -23.17 -15.58
C GLU A 280 2.40 -23.76 -15.38
N GLY A 281 2.01 -24.01 -14.12
CA GLY A 281 0.67 -24.52 -13.79
C GLY A 281 -0.45 -23.53 -14.11
N ARG A 282 -0.22 -22.23 -13.89
CA ARG A 282 -1.18 -21.17 -14.25
C ARG A 282 -1.33 -21.04 -15.76
N GLU A 283 -0.22 -21.05 -16.49
CA GLU A 283 -0.24 -20.98 -17.96
C GLU A 283 -1.01 -22.15 -18.57
N ARG A 284 -0.81 -23.38 -18.08
CA ARG A 284 -1.58 -24.56 -18.50
C ARG A 284 -3.08 -24.40 -18.24
N ASN A 285 -3.44 -23.90 -17.06
CA ASN A 285 -4.85 -23.69 -16.70
C ASN A 285 -5.51 -22.58 -17.55
N ASP A 286 -4.79 -21.50 -17.81
CA ASP A 286 -5.30 -20.40 -18.65
C ASP A 286 -5.43 -20.83 -20.12
N ALA A 287 -4.49 -21.62 -20.62
CA ALA A 287 -4.58 -22.23 -21.95
C ALA A 287 -5.80 -23.18 -22.06
N ALA A 288 -6.01 -24.04 -21.06
CA ALA A 288 -7.17 -24.94 -21.02
C ALA A 288 -8.50 -24.17 -20.95
N ARG A 289 -8.56 -23.08 -20.17
CA ARG A 289 -9.74 -22.19 -20.11
C ARG A 289 -10.02 -21.50 -21.44
N LYS A 290 -8.98 -21.00 -22.12
CA LYS A 290 -9.13 -20.38 -23.44
C LYS A 290 -9.62 -21.40 -24.48
N ALA A 291 -9.05 -22.60 -24.49
CA ALA A 291 -9.47 -23.68 -25.39
C ALA A 291 -10.94 -24.10 -25.15
N ALA A 292 -11.37 -24.20 -23.89
CA ALA A 292 -12.75 -24.50 -23.52
C ALA A 292 -13.71 -23.36 -23.91
N ALA A 293 -13.29 -22.10 -23.77
CA ALA A 293 -14.08 -20.94 -24.18
C ALA A 293 -14.17 -20.76 -25.70
N SER A 294 -13.18 -21.24 -26.46
CA SER A 294 -13.16 -21.20 -27.93
C SER A 294 -13.87 -22.38 -28.60
N GLY A 295 -14.48 -23.30 -27.84
CA GLY A 295 -15.26 -24.41 -28.38
C GLY A 295 -14.47 -25.44 -29.21
N GLN A 296 -13.14 -25.47 -29.09
CA GLN A 296 -12.34 -26.51 -29.75
C GLN A 296 -12.32 -27.77 -28.89
N ILE A 297 -13.23 -28.70 -29.19
CA ILE A 297 -13.12 -30.08 -28.75
C ILE A 297 -11.82 -30.65 -29.35
N PRO A 298 -10.93 -31.30 -28.59
CA PRO A 298 -9.76 -31.95 -29.15
C PRO A 298 -10.24 -33.08 -30.07
N SER A 299 -9.89 -33.02 -31.36
CA SER A 299 -10.05 -34.15 -32.28
C SER A 299 -9.14 -35.29 -31.78
N GLY A 300 -9.74 -36.42 -31.43
CA GLY A 300 -9.04 -37.66 -31.11
C GLY A 300 -8.34 -38.29 -32.31
#